data_AF-A0A7C6DY32-F1
#
_entry.id   AF-A0A7C6DY32-F1
#
_cell.length_a   1.000
_cell.length_b   1.000
_cell.length_c   1.000
_cell.angle_alpha   90.00
_cell.angle_beta   90.00
_cell.angle_gamma   90.00
#
_symmetry.space_group_name_H-M   'P 1'
#
loop_
_entity.id
_entity.type
_entity.pdbx_description
1 polymer ?
#
loop_
_entity_poly.entity_id
_entity_poly.type
_entity_poly.pdbx_seq_one_letter_code
_entity_poly.pdbx_strand_id
1 'polypeptide(L)'
;MAKNFAHGDNFERLLLEAIDESLNALGETVKATVFFLLRKNFNLQKREILHNPKRFEIAFRKMLGEKGSEVVEDLILKNLYTKLGFKHNGFNGEGFCEHLEKVRRIIKNKNNLSNLNSKSEGMSVRRHFKRICI
;
A
#
# COMPACT_ATOMS: atom_id res chain seq x y z
N MET A 1 1.38 -13.69 16.13
CA MET A 1 0.00 -14.11 15.79
C MET A 1 -0.25 -13.82 14.32
N ALA A 2 -0.27 -14.86 13.48
CA ALA A 2 -0.53 -14.71 12.05
C ALA A 2 -2.05 -14.51 11.81
N LYS A 3 -2.42 -13.37 11.23
CA LYS A 3 -3.80 -12.96 10.99
C LYS A 3 -4.12 -13.11 9.49
N ASN A 4 -4.82 -14.19 9.12
CA ASN A 4 -5.42 -14.41 7.80
C ASN A 4 -6.62 -13.46 7.60
N PHE A 5 -6.61 -12.58 6.59
CA PHE A 5 -7.75 -11.72 6.28
C PHE A 5 -7.92 -11.43 4.79
N ALA A 6 -9.16 -11.10 4.42
CA ALA A 6 -9.66 -10.87 3.06
C ALA A 6 -8.91 -9.76 2.30
N HIS A 7 -8.83 -9.91 0.98
CA HIS A 7 -7.91 -9.19 0.09
C HIS A 7 -8.14 -7.66 -0.03
N GLY A 8 -9.30 -7.13 0.35
CA GLY A 8 -9.57 -5.69 0.41
C GLY A 8 -9.12 -5.03 1.72
N ASP A 9 -9.43 -5.68 2.85
CA ASP A 9 -9.10 -5.18 4.20
C ASP A 9 -7.59 -5.14 4.48
N ASN A 10 -6.80 -6.00 3.82
CA ASN A 10 -5.37 -6.07 4.05
C ASN A 10 -4.63 -4.83 3.55
N PHE A 11 -4.95 -4.32 2.36
CA PHE A 11 -4.24 -3.14 1.84
C PHE A 11 -4.53 -1.90 2.68
N GLU A 12 -5.81 -1.66 2.97
CA GLU A 12 -6.25 -0.53 3.78
C GLU A 12 -5.65 -0.57 5.19
N ARG A 13 -5.61 -1.75 5.81
CA ARG A 13 -4.97 -1.94 7.10
C ARG A 13 -3.47 -1.70 7.03
N LEU A 14 -2.77 -2.27 6.05
CA LEU A 14 -1.32 -2.09 5.89
C LEU A 14 -0.93 -0.63 5.63
N LEU A 15 -1.73 0.08 4.82
CA LEU A 15 -1.55 1.51 4.59
C LEU A 15 -1.76 2.31 5.89
N LEU A 16 -2.81 1.99 6.65
CA LEU A 16 -3.07 2.67 7.91
C LEU A 16 -1.98 2.40 8.97
N GLU A 17 -1.50 1.16 9.07
CA GLU A 17 -0.36 0.78 9.90
C GLU A 17 0.91 1.52 9.47
N ALA A 18 1.20 1.60 8.16
CA ALA A 18 2.35 2.32 7.64
C ALA A 18 2.29 3.81 8.00
N ILE A 19 1.13 4.46 7.84
CA ILE A 19 0.93 5.86 8.23
C ILE A 19 1.17 6.05 9.74
N ASP A 20 0.57 5.19 10.57
CA ASP A 20 0.71 5.30 12.04
C ASP A 20 2.17 5.14 12.46
N GLU A 21 2.84 4.10 11.97
CA GLU A 21 4.25 3.80 12.27
C GLU A 21 5.20 4.89 11.78
N SER A 22 5.02 5.39 10.54
CA SER A 22 5.86 6.45 9.99
C SER A 22 5.75 7.74 10.78
N LEU A 23 4.54 8.14 11.17
CA LEU A 23 4.36 9.34 12.01
C LEU A 23 4.84 9.11 13.44
N ASN A 24 4.67 7.90 13.98
CA ASN A 24 5.16 7.56 15.31
C ASN A 24 6.69 7.57 15.39
N ALA A 25 7.38 7.19 14.30
CA ALA A 25 8.83 7.23 14.20
C ALA A 25 9.39 8.67 14.28
N LEU A 26 8.59 9.67 13.89
CA LEU A 26 8.92 11.09 14.07
C LEU A 26 8.61 11.60 15.48
N GLY A 27 7.86 10.83 16.27
CA GLY A 27 7.47 11.13 17.65
C GLY A 27 5.96 10.99 17.86
N GLU A 28 5.57 10.46 19.02
CA GLU A 28 4.16 10.25 19.37
C GLU A 28 3.34 11.57 19.35
N THR A 29 3.93 12.65 19.87
CA THR A 29 3.33 13.99 19.83
C THR A 29 3.14 14.50 18.39
N VAL A 30 4.10 14.21 17.50
CA VAL A 30 4.01 14.57 16.07
C VAL A 30 2.84 13.86 15.44
N LYS A 31 2.73 12.55 15.64
CA LYS A 31 1.60 11.75 15.17
C LYS A 31 0.26 12.32 15.64
N ALA A 32 0.10 12.58 16.93
CA ALA A 32 -1.12 13.13 17.49
C ALA A 32 -1.47 14.50 16.88
N THR A 33 -0.46 15.37 16.74
CA THR A 33 -0.60 16.71 16.15
C THR A 33 -1.03 16.65 14.70
N VAL A 34 -0.43 15.78 13.89
CA VAL A 34 -0.77 15.61 12.48
C VAL A 34 -2.23 15.15 12.32
N PHE A 35 -2.64 14.11 13.06
CA PHE A 35 -4.04 13.66 12.98
C PHE A 35 -5.03 14.71 13.50
N PHE A 36 -4.67 15.45 14.53
CA PHE A 36 -5.48 16.56 15.04
C PHE A 36 -5.66 17.66 13.99
N LEU A 37 -4.59 18.09 13.33
CA LEU A 37 -4.63 19.13 12.29
C LEU A 37 -5.40 18.66 11.04
N LEU A 38 -5.22 17.41 10.61
CA LEU A 38 -6.00 16.83 9.51
C LEU A 38 -7.50 16.84 9.80
N ARG A 39 -7.89 16.42 11.01
CA ARG A 39 -9.30 16.41 11.43
C ARG A 39 -9.84 17.84 11.57
N LYS A 40 -9.10 18.74 12.19
CA LYS A 40 -9.56 20.10 12.51
C LYS A 40 -9.64 21.00 11.28
N ASN A 41 -8.62 21.00 10.42
CA ASN A 41 -8.48 21.97 9.34
C ASN A 41 -8.99 21.45 8.00
N PHE A 42 -9.02 20.14 7.80
CA PHE A 42 -9.39 19.51 6.53
C PHE A 42 -10.59 18.57 6.64
N ASN A 43 -11.10 18.38 7.86
CA ASN A 43 -12.20 17.45 8.15
C ASN A 43 -11.91 16.04 7.63
N LEU A 44 -10.63 15.64 7.61
CA LEU A 44 -10.16 14.35 7.11
C LEU A 44 -9.95 13.39 8.27
N GLN A 45 -10.76 12.33 8.30
CA GLN A 45 -10.57 11.22 9.25
C GLN A 45 -9.59 10.18 8.70
N LYS A 46 -8.98 9.39 9.59
CA LYS A 46 -8.05 8.29 9.24
C LYS A 46 -8.60 7.37 8.13
N ARG A 47 -9.90 7.05 8.16
CA ARG A 47 -10.53 6.18 7.15
C ARG A 47 -10.69 6.87 5.80
N GLU A 48 -10.94 8.18 5.77
CA GLU A 48 -11.09 8.95 4.54
C GLU A 48 -9.76 9.12 3.80
N ILE A 49 -8.64 9.10 4.52
CA ILE A 49 -7.29 9.09 3.93
C ILE A 49 -7.12 7.89 2.98
N LEU A 50 -7.68 6.73 3.35
CA LEU A 50 -7.62 5.50 2.56
C LEU A 50 -8.46 5.58 1.28
N HIS A 51 -9.61 6.25 1.36
CA HIS A 51 -10.53 6.39 0.23
C HIS A 51 -10.16 7.53 -0.72
N ASN A 52 -9.49 8.57 -0.24
CA ASN A 52 -9.14 9.73 -1.05
C ASN A 52 -7.69 10.22 -0.77
N PRO A 53 -6.68 9.49 -1.28
CA PRO A 53 -5.28 9.84 -1.05
C PRO A 53 -4.89 11.22 -1.62
N LYS A 54 -5.61 11.70 -2.65
CA LYS A 54 -5.37 13.02 -3.24
C LYS A 54 -5.72 14.15 -2.29
N ARG A 55 -6.80 13.99 -1.52
CA ARG A 55 -7.14 14.95 -0.46
C ARG A 55 -6.10 14.94 0.66
N PHE A 56 -5.58 13.77 1.00
CA PHE A 56 -4.52 13.65 1.99
C PHE A 56 -3.25 14.37 1.55
N GLU A 57 -2.75 14.11 0.33
CA GLU A 57 -1.57 14.78 -0.25
C GLU A 57 -1.71 16.32 -0.22
N ILE A 58 -2.85 16.84 -0.67
CA ILE A 58 -3.13 18.28 -0.65
C ILE A 58 -3.14 18.84 0.78
N ALA A 59 -3.75 18.14 1.73
CA ALA A 59 -3.81 18.56 3.12
C ALA A 59 -2.41 18.56 3.77
N PHE A 60 -1.63 17.51 3.52
CA PHE A 60 -0.26 17.37 4.01
C PHE A 60 0.65 18.47 3.49
N ARG A 61 0.60 18.73 2.18
CA ARG A 61 1.36 19.82 1.54
C ARG A 61 0.97 21.20 2.07
N LYS A 62 -0.30 21.41 2.43
CA LYS A 62 -0.76 22.64 3.09
C LYS A 62 -0.29 22.76 4.54
N MET A 63 -0.10 21.64 5.25
CA MET A 63 0.33 21.63 6.65
C MET A 63 1.85 21.72 6.83
N LEU A 64 2.61 21.01 6.00
CA LEU A 64 4.05 20.82 6.14
C LEU A 64 4.87 21.51 5.04
N GLY A 65 4.19 22.13 4.07
CA GLY A 65 4.82 22.61 2.84
C GLY A 65 5.20 21.47 1.90
N GLU A 66 5.64 21.82 0.69
CA GLU A 66 5.97 20.86 -0.37
C GLU A 66 7.08 19.87 0.00
N LYS A 67 8.22 20.38 0.46
CA LYS A 67 9.35 19.52 0.84
C LYS A 67 9.07 18.72 2.11
N GLY A 68 8.35 19.32 3.06
CA GLY A 68 8.00 18.66 4.32
C GLY A 68 7.03 17.51 4.11
N SER A 69 6.03 17.69 3.25
CA SER A 69 5.09 16.61 2.90
C SER A 69 5.79 15.47 2.17
N GLU A 70 6.65 15.78 1.19
CA GLU A 70 7.37 14.77 0.40
C GLU A 70 8.21 13.83 1.27
N VAL A 71 8.95 14.38 2.25
CA VAL A 71 9.77 13.57 3.18
C VAL A 71 8.91 12.59 3.97
N VAL A 72 7.75 13.03 4.47
CA VAL A 72 6.88 12.17 5.29
C VAL A 72 6.13 11.17 4.40
N GLU A 73 5.69 11.57 3.21
CA GLU A 73 5.08 10.69 2.22
C GLU A 73 6.04 9.58 1.79
N ASP A 74 7.32 9.89 1.59
CA ASP A 74 8.38 8.90 1.32
C ASP A 74 8.60 7.94 2.47
N LEU A 75 8.57 8.43 3.71
CA LEU A 75 8.63 7.57 4.89
C LEU A 75 7.42 6.62 4.97
N ILE A 76 6.22 7.09 4.64
CA ILE A 76 5.00 6.27 4.61
C ILE A 76 5.11 5.20 3.52
N LEU A 77 5.53 5.59 2.30
CA LEU A 77 5.66 4.66 1.19
C LEU A 77 6.74 3.61 1.45
N LYS A 78 7.90 4.00 1.99
CA LYS A 78 8.95 3.04 2.40
C LYS A 78 8.39 1.98 3.34
N ASN A 79 7.70 2.39 4.40
CA ASN A 79 7.09 1.44 5.34
C ASN A 79 6.05 0.54 4.69
N LEU A 80 5.21 1.10 3.80
CA LEU A 80 4.20 0.32 3.07
C LEU A 80 4.84 -0.72 2.14
N TYR A 81 5.82 -0.32 1.33
CA TYR A 81 6.53 -1.22 0.41
C TYR A 81 7.25 -2.32 1.19
N THR A 82 7.92 -1.99 2.30
CA THR A 82 8.56 -2.98 3.18
C THR A 82 7.56 -3.98 3.73
N LYS A 83 6.39 -3.53 4.21
CA LYS A 83 5.31 -4.42 4.69
C LYS A 83 4.78 -5.36 3.60
N LEU A 84 4.82 -4.92 2.34
CA LEU A 84 4.41 -5.73 1.19
C LEU A 84 5.53 -6.61 0.62
N GLY A 85 6.76 -6.48 1.14
CA GLY A 85 7.94 -7.22 0.66
C GLY A 85 8.55 -6.66 -0.64
N PHE A 86 8.28 -5.41 -0.98
CA PHE A 86 8.83 -4.72 -2.14
C PHE A 86 9.87 -3.66 -1.74
N LYS A 87 10.75 -3.29 -2.66
CA LYS A 87 11.67 -2.15 -2.48
C LYS A 87 11.02 -0.87 -2.98
N HIS A 88 11.07 0.18 -2.17
CA HIS A 88 10.69 1.54 -2.59
C HIS A 88 11.89 2.23 -3.22
N ASN A 89 11.74 2.71 -4.46
CA ASN A 89 12.83 3.33 -5.22
C ASN A 89 12.81 4.88 -5.14
N GLY A 90 12.03 5.46 -4.23
CA GLY A 90 11.93 6.92 -4.07
C GLY A 90 10.93 7.57 -5.03
N PHE A 91 10.76 8.89 -4.84
CA PHE A 91 9.95 9.76 -5.70
C PHE A 91 10.73 10.15 -6.96
N ASN A 92 10.35 9.64 -8.12
CA ASN A 92 10.90 10.04 -9.43
C ASN A 92 10.02 11.10 -10.12
N GLY A 93 9.47 12.04 -9.36
CA GLY A 93 8.48 13.03 -9.83
C GLY A 93 7.03 12.53 -9.82
N GLU A 94 6.78 11.38 -9.21
CA GLU A 94 5.44 10.82 -9.00
C GLU A 94 4.94 11.18 -7.61
N GLY A 95 3.69 11.59 -7.47
CA GLY A 95 3.11 11.92 -6.16
C GLY A 95 2.75 10.69 -5.32
N PHE A 96 2.32 10.94 -4.09
CA PHE A 96 1.88 9.91 -3.17
C PHE A 96 0.74 9.05 -3.75
N CYS A 97 -0.19 9.68 -4.46
CA CYS A 97 -1.32 9.00 -5.12
C CYS A 97 -0.87 7.98 -6.16
N GLU A 98 0.08 8.35 -7.01
CA GLU A 98 0.60 7.53 -8.10
C GLU A 98 1.25 6.25 -7.55
N HIS A 99 1.99 6.38 -6.44
CA HIS A 99 2.55 5.22 -5.74
C HIS A 99 1.49 4.29 -5.17
N LEU A 100 0.43 4.81 -4.55
CA LEU A 100 -0.65 3.98 -4.03
C LEU A 100 -1.39 3.24 -5.15
N GLU A 101 -1.59 3.87 -6.30
CA GLU A 101 -2.18 3.22 -7.47
C GLU A 101 -1.27 2.11 -8.03
N LYS A 102 0.06 2.30 -8.05
CA LYS A 102 1.01 1.24 -8.39
C LYS A 102 0.90 0.05 -7.44
N VAL A 103 0.85 0.31 -6.14
CA VAL A 103 0.72 -0.73 -5.13
C VAL A 103 -0.60 -1.49 -5.30
N ARG A 104 -1.71 -0.79 -5.53
CA ARG A 104 -3.02 -1.39 -5.82
C ARG A 104 -2.98 -2.30 -7.04
N ARG A 105 -2.30 -1.88 -8.12
CA ARG A 105 -2.10 -2.71 -9.33
C ARG A 105 -1.28 -3.97 -9.03
N ILE A 106 -0.20 -3.86 -8.26
CA ILE A 106 0.64 -5.01 -7.87
C ILE A 106 -0.18 -6.04 -7.10
N ILE A 107 -0.98 -5.60 -6.13
CA ILE A 107 -1.85 -6.47 -5.33
C ILE A 107 -2.90 -7.14 -6.21
N LYS A 108 -3.56 -6.37 -7.10
CA LYS A 108 -4.56 -6.92 -8.04
C LYS A 108 -3.96 -7.97 -8.98
N ASN A 109 -2.75 -7.73 -9.50
CA ASN A 109 -2.06 -8.68 -10.39
C ASN A 109 -1.63 -9.96 -9.65
N LYS A 110 -1.14 -9.84 -8.41
CA LYS A 110 -0.80 -11.00 -7.58
C LYS A 110 -2.02 -11.90 -7.34
N ASN A 111 -3.19 -11.30 -7.09
CA ASN A 111 -4.45 -12.02 -6.90
C ASN A 111 -4.92 -12.72 -8.18
N ASN A 112 -4.76 -12.08 -9.35
CA ASN A 112 -5.06 -12.71 -10.63
C ASN A 112 -4.13 -13.91 -10.90
N LEU A 113 -2.83 -13.79 -10.56
CA LEU A 113 -1.85 -14.85 -10.74
C LEU A 113 -2.12 -16.06 -9.82
N SER A 114 -2.52 -15.83 -8.57
CA SER A 114 -2.94 -16.90 -7.65
C SER A 114 -4.25 -17.57 -8.08
N ASN A 115 -5.17 -16.84 -8.73
CA ASN A 115 -6.41 -17.41 -9.28
C ASN A 115 -6.21 -18.19 -10.59
N LEU A 116 -5.13 -17.93 -11.34
CA LEU A 116 -4.74 -18.70 -12.51
C LEU A 116 -4.10 -20.04 -12.10
N ASN A 117 -3.24 -20.02 -11.07
CA ASN A 117 -2.59 -21.23 -10.57
C ASN A 117 -3.55 -22.22 -9.90
N SER A 118 -4.68 -21.76 -9.35
CA SER A 118 -5.75 -22.63 -8.83
C SER A 118 -6.72 -23.14 -9.91
N LYS A 119 -6.67 -22.62 -11.14
CA LYS A 119 -7.40 -23.17 -12.30
C LYS A 119 -6.58 -24.19 -13.12
N SER A 120 -5.25 -24.18 -13.02
CA SER A 120 -4.39 -25.15 -13.73
C SER A 120 -4.28 -26.52 -13.06
N GLU A 121 -4.75 -26.69 -11.82
CA GLU A 121 -4.84 -28.02 -11.16
C GLU A 121 -6.12 -28.79 -11.53
N GLY A 122 -6.97 -28.23 -12.40
CA GLY A 122 -8.19 -28.86 -12.90
C GLY A 122 -8.13 -29.37 -14.35
N MET A 123 -6.99 -29.24 -15.04
CA MET A 123 -6.83 -29.81 -16.39
C MET A 123 -5.94 -31.04 -16.33
N SER A 124 -6.58 -32.18 -16.12
CA SER A 124 -6.02 -33.50 -16.37
C SER A 124 -5.51 -33.57 -17.81
N VAL A 125 -4.21 -33.32 -18.03
CA VAL A 125 -3.57 -33.63 -19.31
C VAL A 125 -3.45 -35.15 -19.35
N ARG A 126 -4.40 -35.77 -20.03
CA ARG A 126 -4.38 -37.20 -20.34
C ARG A 126 -3.06 -37.54 -21.03
N ARG A 127 -2.29 -38.37 -20.33
CA ARG A 127 -1.24 -39.29 -20.79
C ARG A 127 -1.09 -39.38 -22.31
N HIS A 128 0.11 -39.08 -22.81
CA HIS A 128 0.73 -39.97 -23.77
C HIS A 128 2.23 -40.06 -23.50
N PHE A 129 2.58 -40.96 -22.59
CA PHE A 129 3.93 -41.51 -22.47
C PHE A 129 4.20 -42.28 -23.77
N LYS A 130 4.78 -41.64 -24.79
CA LYS A 130 5.38 -42.38 -25.89
C LYS A 130 6.80 -42.74 -25.46
N ARG A 131 6.94 -43.95 -24.91
CA ARG A 131 8.21 -44.69 -24.91
C ARG A 131 8.73 -44.67 -26.34
N ILE A 132 9.88 -44.03 -26.57
CA ILE A 132 10.70 -44.29 -27.75
C ILE A 132 11.82 -45.20 -27.26
N CYS A 133 11.65 -46.49 -27.49
CA CYS A 133 12.75 -47.40 -27.72
C CYS A 133 12.92 -47.47 -29.23
N ILE A 134 14.05 -47.00 -29.77
CA ILE A 134 14.80 -47.62 -30.88
C ILE A 134 16.27 -47.30 -30.62
#